data_AF-A0A7X5Y762-F1
#
_entry.id   AF-A0A7X5Y762-F1
#
_cell.length_a   1.000
_cell.length_b   1.000
_cell.length_c   1.000
_cell.angle_alpha   90.00
_cell.angle_beta   90.00
_cell.angle_gamma   90.00
#
_symmetry.space_group_name_H-M   'P 1'
#
loop_
_entity.id
_entity.type
_entity.pdbx_description
1 polymer ?
#
loop_
_entity_poly.entity_id
_entity_poly.type
_entity_poly.pdbx_seq_one_letter_code
_entity_poly.pdbx_strand_id
1 'polypeptide(L)' 'MNDDQPTSHIEALRVEHRRLDAEISARVASGDVDLMTLARLKKRKLRLKDELQMLHDAAVPDIIA' A
#
# COMPACT_ATOMS: atom_id res chain seq x y z
N MET A 1 -4.48 -26.10 10.13
CA MET A 1 -5.08 -24.77 10.41
C MET A 1 -4.20 -24.18 11.49
N ASN A 2 -3.49 -23.07 11.37
CA ASN A 2 -3.33 -22.04 10.35
C ASN A 2 -1.87 -21.57 10.48
N ASP A 3 -1.03 -21.88 9.49
CA ASP A 3 0.33 -21.33 9.40
C ASP A 3 0.43 -20.35 8.21
N ASP A 4 -0.67 -19.65 7.90
CA ASP A 4 -0.65 -18.63 6.85
C ASP A 4 0.01 -17.37 7.42
N GLN A 5 1.28 -17.28 7.05
CA GLN A 5 2.35 -16.48 7.60
C GLN A 5 2.04 -14.97 7.56
N PRO A 6 2.55 -14.17 8.51
CA PRO A 6 2.49 -12.69 8.45
C PRO A 6 3.02 -12.10 7.12
N THR A 7 3.81 -12.87 6.37
CA THR A 7 4.28 -12.57 5.02
C THR A 7 3.14 -12.41 4.00
N SER A 8 2.08 -13.23 4.05
CA SER A 8 1.00 -13.18 3.05
C SER A 8 0.19 -11.88 3.14
N HIS A 9 0.03 -11.35 4.36
CA HIS A 9 -0.63 -10.07 4.58
C HIS A 9 0.20 -8.88 4.07
N ILE A 10 1.50 -8.85 4.36
CA ILE A 10 2.43 -7.83 3.84
C ILE A 10 2.47 -7.88 2.30
N GLU A 11 2.51 -9.07 1.71
CA GLU A 11 2.48 -9.24 0.26
C GLU A 11 1.17 -8.74 -0.35
N ALA A 12 0.02 -9.05 0.27
CA ALA A 12 -1.28 -8.55 -0.17
C ALA A 12 -1.34 -7.02 -0.15
N LEU A 13 -0.89 -6.39 0.94
CA LEU A 13 -0.81 -4.93 1.06
C LEU A 13 0.14 -4.31 0.02
N ARG A 14 1.29 -4.94 -0.25
CA ARG A 14 2.22 -4.48 -1.30
C ARG A 14 1.60 -4.57 -2.69
N VAL A 15 0.87 -5.64 -2.99
CA VAL A 15 0.18 -5.81 -4.28
C VAL A 15 -0.91 -4.74 -4.43
N GLU A 16 -1.73 -4.51 -3.40
CA GLU A 16 -2.77 -3.48 -3.43
C GLU A 16 -2.17 -2.07 -3.60
N HIS A 17 -1.10 -1.76 -2.86
CA HIS A 17 -0.40 -0.48 -2.98
C HIS A 17 0.12 -0.25 -4.41
N ARG A 18 0.76 -1.26 -5.03
CA ARG A 18 1.22 -1.17 -6.43
C ARG A 18 0.06 -0.98 -7.41
N ARG A 19 -1.06 -1.67 -7.19
CA ARG A 19 -2.26 -1.51 -8.03
C ARG A 19 -2.82 -0.10 -7.96
N LEU A 20 -2.93 0.46 -6.75
CA LEU A 20 -3.39 1.85 -6.55
C LEU A 20 -2.45 2.86 -7.21
N ASP A 21 -1.13 2.60 -7.19
CA ASP A 21 -0.15 3.47 -7.84
C ASP A 21 -0.29 3.47 -9.37
N ALA A 22 -0.47 2.30 -9.98
CA ALA A 22 -0.73 2.17 -11.40
C ALA A 22 -2.04 2.85 -11.80
N GLU A 23 -3.09 2.70 -11.00
CA GLU A 23 -4.40 3.33 -11.21
C GLU A 23 -4.34 4.86 -11.10
N ILE A 24 -3.58 5.39 -10.13
CA ILE A 24 -3.32 6.83 -10.01
C ILE A 24 -2.56 7.34 -11.24
N SER A 25 -1.50 6.63 -11.65
CA SER A 25 -0.66 7.02 -12.78
C SER A 25 -1.43 7.02 -14.09
N ALA A 26 -2.27 6.01 -14.32
CA ALA A 26 -3.13 5.92 -15.49
C ALA A 26 -4.14 7.07 -15.56
N ARG A 27 -4.77 7.42 -14.43
CA ARG A 27 -5.68 8.58 -14.38
C ARG A 27 -4.94 9.88 -14.66
N VAL A 28 -3.78 10.10 -14.03
CA VAL A 28 -2.96 11.29 -14.26
C VAL A 28 -2.55 11.41 -15.73
N ALA A 29 -2.15 10.30 -16.36
CA ALA A 29 -1.81 10.26 -17.77
C ALA A 29 -3.00 10.52 -18.70
N SER A 30 -4.21 10.14 -18.31
CA SER A 30 -5.43 10.36 -19.12
C SER A 30 -5.88 11.82 -19.19
N GLY A 31 -5.34 12.71 -18.36
CA GLY A 31 -5.62 14.16 -18.39
C GLY A 31 -6.98 14.57 -17.80
N ASP A 32 -7.97 13.67 -17.76
CA ASP A 32 -9.28 13.91 -17.15
C ASP A 32 -9.30 13.41 -15.68
N VAL A 33 -8.55 14.12 -14.85
CA VAL A 33 -8.38 13.75 -13.44
C VAL A 33 -9.36 14.51 -12.56
N ASP A 34 -10.39 13.81 -12.09
CA ASP A 34 -11.15 14.29 -10.94
C ASP A 34 -10.24 14.37 -9.71
N LEU A 35 -9.92 15.60 -9.30
CA LEU A 35 -9.06 15.91 -8.17
C LEU A 35 -9.57 15.30 -6.86
N MET A 36 -10.89 15.19 -6.66
CA MET A 36 -11.46 14.55 -5.48
C MET A 36 -11.19 13.05 -5.48
N THR A 37 -11.43 12.38 -6.61
CA THR A 37 -11.11 10.96 -6.77
C THR A 37 -9.62 10.69 -6.61
N LEU A 38 -8.76 11.52 -7.20
CA LEU A 38 -7.31 11.42 -7.04
C LEU A 38 -6.88 11.56 -5.58
N ALA A 39 -7.44 12.53 -4.85
CA ALA A 39 -7.14 12.76 -3.45
C ALA A 39 -7.53 11.55 -2.58
N ARG A 40 -8.69 10.94 -2.84
CA ARG A 40 -9.13 9.71 -2.16
C ARG A 40 -8.19 8.53 -2.41
N LEU A 41 -7.78 8.33 -3.66
CA LEU A 41 -6.84 7.26 -4.03
C LEU A 41 -5.47 7.46 -3.37
N LYS A 42 -4.93 8.68 -3.40
CA LYS A 42 -3.67 9.02 -2.72
C LYS A 42 -3.74 8.81 -1.22
N LYS A 43 -4.85 9.21 -0.58
CA LYS A 43 -5.07 8.98 0.86
C LYS A 43 -5.11 7.49 1.20
N ARG A 44 -5.74 6.67 0.37
CA ARG A 44 -5.78 5.21 0.54
C ARG A 44 -4.40 4.58 0.34
N LYS A 45 -3.64 5.03 -0.68
CA LYS A 45 -2.24 4.62 -0.89
C LYS A 45 -1.36 4.95 0.31
N LEU A 46 -1.51 6.14 0.90
CA LEU A 46 -0.77 6.55 2.10
C LEU A 46 -1.06 5.61 3.28
N ARG A 47 -2.33 5.29 3.55
CA ARG A 47 -2.69 4.35 4.63
C ARG A 47 -2.06 2.97 4.45
N LEU A 48 -2.07 2.43 3.23
CA LEU A 48 -1.43 1.14 2.95
C LEU A 48 0.09 1.19 3.17
N LYS A 49 0.73 2.31 2.84
CA LYS A 49 2.15 2.52 3.12
C LYS A 49 2.40 2.57 4.63
N ASP A 50 1.59 3.30 5.38
CA ASP A 50 1.72 3.42 6.83
C ASP A 50 1.52 2.05 7.52
N GLU A 51 0.52 1.28 7.08
CA GLU A 51 0.27 -0.08 7.56
C GLU A 51 1.41 -1.05 7.23
N LEU A 52 1.95 -0.98 6.00
CA LEU A 52 3.15 -1.73 5.62
C LEU A 52 4.35 -1.38 6.49
N GLN A 53 4.54 -0.09 6.81
CA GLN A 53 5.62 0.37 7.68
C GLN A 53 5.44 -0.17 9.09
N MET A 54 4.24 -0.10 9.66
CA MET A 54 3.94 -0.65 10.98
C MET A 54 4.19 -2.16 11.05
N LEU A 55 3.76 -2.91 10.04
CA LEU A 55 3.98 -4.36 9.97
C LEU A 55 5.45 -4.71 9.76
N HIS A 56 6.16 -3.93 8.96
CA HIS A 56 7.60 -4.07 8.79
C HIS A 56 8.33 -3.80 10.11
N ASP A 57 8.01 -2.70 10.79
CA ASP A 57 8.63 -2.32 12.06
C ASP A 57 8.31 -3.36 13.16
N ALA A 58 7.10 -3.91 13.18
CA ALA A 58 6.70 -5.00 14.09
C ALA A 58 7.36 -6.35 13.74
N ALA A 59 7.74 -6.58 12.48
CA ALA A 59 8.51 -7.73 12.04
C ALA A 59 10.04 -7.54 12.21
N VAL A 60 10.49 -6.29 12.39
CA VAL A 60 11.90 -5.88 12.57
C VAL A 60 12.23 -5.46 14.02
N PRO A 61 11.81 -6.16 15.11
CA PRO A 61 12.43 -5.90 16.41
C PRO A 61 13.94 -6.19 16.43
N ASP A 62 14.48 -6.92 15.44
CA ASP A 62 15.76 -7.65 15.56
C ASP A 62 16.75 -7.45 14.39
N ILE A 63 16.62 -6.39 13.57
CA ILE A 63 17.54 -6.14 12.44
C ILE A 63 18.11 -4.70 12.43
N ILE A 64 17.65 -3.83 13.33
CA ILE A 64 18.19 -2.46 13.49
C ILE A 64 18.43 -2.19 15.00
N ALA A 65 19.29 -2.99 15.62
CA ALA A 65 19.93 -2.71 16.91
C ALA A 65 21.46 -2.71 16.72
#